data_AF-A0A9D5IGE5-F1
#
_entry.id   AF-A0A9D5IGE5-F1
#
_cell.length_a   1.000
_cell.length_b   1.000
_cell.length_c   1.000
_cell.angle_alpha   90.00
_cell.angle_beta   90.00
_cell.angle_gamma   90.00
#
_symmetry.space_group_name_H-M   'P 1'
#
loop_
_entity.id
_entity.type
_entity.pdbx_description
1 polymer ?
#
loop_
_entity_poly.entity_id
_entity_poly.type
_entity_poly.pdbx_seq_one_letter_code
_entity_poly.pdbx_strand_id
1 'polypeptide(L)'
;MRSVMNEVSFGRYRHFKGNEYSVLGVARHSETCEELVVYRPEYGESGLWARPKPMFLETVLVNGQVTPRFQRLESQSIRKKGAQNFFSDLPSQLPGELVETILTAPTVRIERIVSHGHASPNGFWYDQSEHEWVLVLRGSAKLRFEGDEQLLEMNVGDFVNIPAHTKHRVEWTTPDQATVWLAIHYSD
;
A
#
# COMPACT_ATOMS: atom_id res chain seq x y z
N MET A 1 0.04 34.74 -6.62
CA MET A 1 0.74 33.44 -6.52
C MET A 1 0.58 32.92 -5.10
N ARG A 2 -0.21 31.87 -4.87
CA ARG A 2 -0.26 31.18 -3.56
C ARG A 2 0.98 30.29 -3.49
N SER A 3 1.81 30.47 -2.45
CA SER A 3 3.02 29.68 -2.23
C SER A 3 2.65 28.22 -2.01
N VAL A 4 3.25 27.33 -2.79
CA VAL A 4 3.15 25.85 -2.66
C VAL A 4 3.73 25.36 -1.32
N MET A 5 4.45 26.22 -0.57
CA MET A 5 5.12 25.84 0.68
C MET A 5 4.21 25.76 1.91
N ASN A 6 2.91 26.06 1.80
CA ASN A 6 1.98 26.10 2.95
C ASN A 6 0.94 24.96 2.98
N GLU A 7 0.98 24.04 2.03
CA GLU A 7 0.04 22.91 1.98
C GLU A 7 0.70 21.63 2.49
N VAL A 8 0.14 21.09 3.58
CA VAL A 8 0.49 19.76 4.06
C VAL A 8 -0.30 18.75 3.21
N SER A 9 0.41 17.92 2.46
CA SER A 9 -0.19 16.83 1.68
C SER A 9 -0.26 15.55 2.50
N PHE A 10 -1.26 14.73 2.24
CA PHE A 10 -1.29 13.34 2.72
C PHE A 10 -0.08 12.56 2.19
N GLY A 11 0.33 11.53 2.92
CA GLY A 11 1.40 10.62 2.52
C GLY A 11 2.52 10.53 3.55
N ARG A 12 3.64 9.93 3.13
CA ARG A 12 4.76 9.61 4.01
C ARG A 12 5.67 10.82 4.21
N TYR A 13 6.14 11.02 5.43
CA TYR A 13 7.08 12.05 5.83
C TYR A 13 8.16 11.44 6.71
N ARG A 14 9.40 11.92 6.56
CA ARG A 14 10.51 11.59 7.44
C ARG A 14 10.78 12.78 8.36
N HIS A 15 10.79 12.53 9.66
CA HIS A 15 11.23 13.52 10.62
C HIS A 15 12.75 13.67 10.55
N PHE A 16 13.30 14.85 10.83
CA PHE A 16 14.76 15.10 10.77
C PHE A 16 15.61 14.16 11.66
N LYS A 17 14.99 13.51 12.66
CA LYS A 17 15.63 12.50 13.53
C LYS A 17 15.64 11.08 12.92
N GLY A 18 15.12 10.87 11.72
CA GLY A 18 15.19 9.61 10.98
C GLY A 18 13.89 8.80 10.91
N ASN A 19 13.01 8.94 11.90
CA ASN A 19 11.75 8.19 11.94
C ASN A 19 10.75 8.61 10.84
N GLU A 20 9.94 7.65 10.39
CA GLU A 20 8.95 7.82 9.32
C GLU A 20 7.52 7.82 9.87
N TYR A 21 6.69 8.64 9.22
CA TYR A 21 5.33 8.91 9.65
C TYR A 21 4.41 9.03 8.43
N SER A 22 3.16 8.59 8.60
CA SER A 22 2.09 8.81 7.64
C SER A 22 1.22 9.98 8.07
N VAL A 23 1.16 11.03 7.25
CA VAL A 23 0.25 12.17 7.44
C VAL A 23 -1.13 11.81 6.88
N LEU A 24 -2.11 11.87 7.78
CA LEU A 24 -3.52 11.54 7.54
C LEU A 24 -4.38 12.76 7.21
N GLY A 25 -3.83 13.97 7.31
CA GLY A 25 -4.53 15.19 6.92
C GLY A 25 -4.26 16.37 7.85
N VAL A 26 -5.02 17.44 7.63
CA VAL A 26 -5.03 18.63 8.48
C VAL A 26 -6.40 18.73 9.13
N ALA A 27 -6.45 18.66 10.45
CA ALA A 27 -7.63 18.92 11.25
C ALA A 27 -7.67 20.40 11.68
N ARG A 28 -8.86 20.87 12.07
CA ARG A 28 -9.04 22.17 12.70
C ARG A 28 -9.48 21.95 14.14
N HIS A 29 -8.73 22.47 15.10
CA HIS A 29 -9.06 22.42 16.51
C HIS A 29 -10.34 23.23 16.76
N SER A 30 -11.38 22.63 17.35
CA SER A 30 -12.71 23.23 17.47
C SER A 30 -12.73 24.50 18.33
N GLU A 31 -11.94 24.49 19.40
CA GLU A 31 -11.91 25.55 20.41
C GLU A 31 -11.02 26.73 20.00
N THR A 32 -9.90 26.46 19.32
CA THR A 32 -8.92 27.50 18.96
C THR A 32 -8.94 27.87 17.48
N CYS A 33 -9.65 27.11 16.65
CA CYS A 33 -9.58 27.15 15.19
C CYS A 33 -8.17 26.91 14.59
N GLU A 34 -7.21 26.42 15.39
CA GLU A 34 -5.84 26.15 14.93
C GLU A 34 -5.81 24.96 13.95
N GLU A 35 -4.99 25.05 12.91
CA GLU A 35 -4.73 23.93 12.01
C GLU A 35 -3.71 22.96 12.62
N LEU A 36 -4.10 21.69 12.77
CA LEU A 36 -3.27 20.61 13.29
C LEU A 36 -3.00 19.58 12.20
N VAL A 37 -1.74 19.20 12.01
CA VAL A 37 -1.38 18.04 11.19
C VAL A 37 -1.65 16.78 12.02
N VAL A 38 -2.49 15.90 11.50
CA VAL A 38 -2.79 14.60 12.09
C VAL A 38 -1.96 13.54 11.37
N TYR A 39 -1.18 12.77 12.13
CA TYR A 39 -0.22 11.82 11.59
C TYR A 39 0.01 10.64 12.54
N ARG A 40 0.58 9.55 12.02
CA ARG A 40 0.86 8.31 12.75
C ARG A 40 2.32 7.89 12.54
N PRO A 41 3.05 7.41 13.56
CA PRO A 41 4.35 6.78 13.38
C PRO A 41 4.23 5.47 12.60
N GLU A 42 5.16 5.21 11.69
CA GLU A 42 5.25 3.93 10.96
C GLU A 42 6.17 2.92 11.69
N TYR A 43 6.25 3.06 13.02
CA TYR A 43 7.08 2.25 13.90
C TYR A 43 6.45 2.20 15.29
N GLY A 44 6.70 1.13 16.05
CA GLY A 44 6.16 0.98 17.41
C GLY A 44 4.63 0.96 17.47
N GLU A 45 4.07 1.42 18.59
CA GLU A 45 2.61 1.52 18.77
C GLU A 45 2.00 2.63 17.90
N SER A 46 0.97 2.28 17.12
CA SER A 46 0.41 3.06 16.01
C SER A 46 -0.61 4.15 16.42
N GLY A 47 -0.36 4.87 17.52
CA GLY A 47 -1.23 5.96 17.98
C GLY A 47 -1.31 7.15 17.03
N LEU A 48 -2.39 7.94 17.10
CA LEU A 48 -2.53 9.18 16.34
C LEU A 48 -1.94 10.37 17.09
N TRP A 49 -1.19 11.20 16.37
CA TRP A 49 -0.55 12.40 16.88
C TRP A 49 -1.14 13.62 16.17
N ALA A 50 -1.33 14.70 16.90
CA ALA A 50 -1.72 15.99 16.36
C ALA A 50 -0.65 17.03 16.70
N ARG A 51 -0.26 17.85 15.72
CA ARG A 51 0.74 18.90 15.92
C ARG A 51 0.33 20.18 15.21
N PRO A 52 0.51 21.36 15.82
CA PRO A 52 0.39 22.66 15.14
C PRO A 52 1.04 22.65 13.76
N LYS A 53 0.27 22.99 12.72
CA LYS A 53 0.75 23.01 11.34
C LYS A 53 2.00 23.90 11.16
N PRO A 54 2.11 25.09 11.79
CA PRO A 54 3.35 25.88 11.72
C PRO A 54 4.57 25.16 12.30
N MET A 55 4.39 24.42 13.40
CA MET A 55 5.48 23.64 14.00
C MET A 55 5.84 22.39 13.17
N PHE A 56 4.88 21.83 12.44
CA PHE A 56 5.12 20.69 11.55
C PHE A 56 5.92 21.12 10.31
N LEU A 57 5.56 22.25 9.70
CA LEU A 57 6.22 22.83 8.52
C LEU A 57 7.51 23.59 8.83
N GLU A 58 7.89 23.68 10.10
CA GLU A 58 9.09 24.38 10.56
C GLU A 58 10.38 23.79 9.94
N THR A 59 11.43 24.60 9.83
CA THR A 59 12.77 24.14 9.51
C THR A 59 13.64 24.14 10.76
N VAL A 60 14.60 23.22 10.83
CA VAL A 60 15.54 23.07 11.95
C VAL A 60 16.98 23.10 11.42
N LEU A 61 17.90 23.57 12.25
CA LEU A 61 19.33 23.52 11.95
C LEU A 61 19.92 22.19 12.45
N VAL A 62 20.38 21.34 11.55
CA VAL A 62 21.01 20.05 11.86
C VAL A 62 22.38 20.04 11.19
N ASN A 63 23.46 19.90 11.97
CA ASN A 63 24.84 19.91 11.46
C ASN A 63 25.17 21.14 10.58
N GLY A 64 24.62 22.31 10.92
CA GLY A 64 24.81 23.55 10.15
C GLY A 64 23.93 23.66 8.90
N GLN A 65 23.10 22.66 8.59
CA GLN A 65 22.19 22.67 7.44
C GLN A 65 20.75 22.91 7.87
N VAL A 66 20.07 23.84 7.21
CA VAL A 66 18.63 24.08 7.38
C VAL A 66 17.86 22.96 6.69
N THR A 67 17.09 22.20 7.47
CA THR A 67 16.35 21.02 7.01
C THR A 67 14.89 21.11 7.46
N PRO A 68 13.89 20.71 6.65
CA PRO A 68 12.51 20.60 7.11
C PRO A 68 12.41 19.69 8.33
N ARG A 69 11.63 20.09 9.33
CA ARG A 69 11.37 19.25 10.50
C ARG A 69 10.74 17.92 10.08
N PHE A 70 9.80 17.98 9.14
CA PHE A 70 9.23 16.82 8.45
C PHE A 70 9.40 17.00 6.94
N GLN A 71 10.15 16.10 6.32
CA GLN A 71 10.37 16.07 4.89
C GLN A 71 9.39 15.09 4.25
N ARG A 72 8.56 15.55 3.30
CA ARG A 72 7.70 14.65 2.52
C ARG A 72 8.57 13.67 1.74
N LEU A 73 8.25 12.39 1.85
CA LEU A 73 8.78 11.35 1.00
C LEU A 73 7.85 11.25 -0.21
N GLU A 74 8.38 11.51 -1.41
CA GLU A 74 7.57 11.32 -2.61
C GLU A 74 7.24 9.83 -2.74
N SER A 75 5.95 9.50 -2.86
CA SER A 75 5.55 8.24 -3.46
C SER A 75 6.20 8.22 -4.83
N GLN A 76 6.92 7.15 -5.18
CA GLN A 76 7.47 6.98 -6.53
C GLN A 76 6.31 7.02 -7.52
N SER A 77 5.98 8.24 -7.97
CA SER A 77 4.97 8.48 -8.95
C SER A 77 5.68 8.13 -10.24
N ILE A 78 5.57 6.88 -10.67
CA ILE A 78 5.97 6.49 -12.01
C ILE A 78 5.02 7.25 -12.95
N ARG A 79 5.32 8.52 -13.24
CA ARG A 79 4.82 9.19 -14.43
C ARG A 79 5.57 8.57 -15.63
N LYS A 80 5.35 7.28 -15.89
CA LYS A 80 5.53 6.75 -17.24
C LYS A 80 4.53 7.52 -18.11
N LYS A 81 5.01 8.27 -19.10
CA LYS A 81 4.15 8.97 -20.06
C LYS A 81 3.30 7.92 -20.78
N GLY A 82 1.98 7.97 -20.59
CA GLY A 82 1.01 7.12 -21.30
C GLY A 82 0.14 6.28 -20.36
N ALA A 83 -0.95 5.72 -20.91
CA ALA A 83 -1.78 4.76 -20.20
C ALA A 83 -1.01 3.46 -19.96
N GLN A 84 -1.06 2.93 -18.74
CA GLN A 84 -0.52 1.61 -18.40
C GLN A 84 -1.60 0.54 -18.60
N ASN A 85 -1.19 -0.71 -18.81
CA ASN A 85 -2.10 -1.83 -19.09
C ASN A 85 -1.66 -3.07 -18.31
N PHE A 86 -2.60 -3.72 -17.60
CA PHE A 86 -2.34 -4.90 -16.77
C PHE A 86 -1.78 -6.09 -17.55
N PHE A 87 -2.04 -6.15 -18.86
CA PHE A 87 -1.67 -7.26 -19.73
C PHE A 87 -0.42 -6.98 -20.57
N SER A 88 0.20 -5.80 -20.41
CA SER A 88 1.50 -5.50 -21.01
C SER A 88 2.64 -6.10 -20.19
N ASP A 89 3.78 -6.32 -20.86
CA ASP A 89 5.03 -6.78 -20.23
C ASP A 89 4.85 -8.03 -19.35
N LEU A 90 4.07 -9.00 -19.82
CA LEU A 90 3.88 -10.29 -19.15
C LEU A 90 5.09 -11.20 -19.44
N PRO A 91 5.95 -11.49 -18.44
CA PRO A 91 7.08 -12.39 -18.63
C PRO A 91 6.56 -13.82 -18.89
N SER A 92 7.17 -14.51 -19.85
CA SER A 92 6.84 -15.90 -20.19
C SER A 92 7.36 -16.90 -19.15
N GLN A 93 8.39 -16.53 -18.41
CA GLN A 93 8.97 -17.32 -17.33
C GLN A 93 9.20 -16.44 -16.11
N LEU A 94 8.86 -17.00 -14.95
CA LEU A 94 8.94 -16.34 -13.67
C LEU A 94 9.51 -17.34 -12.67
N PRO A 95 10.62 -17.04 -11.97
CA PRO A 95 11.14 -17.91 -10.91
C PRO A 95 10.26 -17.88 -9.65
N GLY A 96 9.36 -16.91 -9.55
CA GLY A 96 8.34 -16.76 -8.52
C GLY A 96 7.34 -15.69 -8.99
N GLU A 97 6.28 -15.46 -8.22
CA GLU A 97 5.28 -14.45 -8.58
C GLU A 97 5.91 -13.06 -8.73
N LEU A 98 5.51 -12.34 -9.78
CA LEU A 98 5.87 -10.94 -9.96
C LEU A 98 4.82 -10.09 -9.26
N VAL A 99 5.23 -9.30 -8.28
CA VAL A 99 4.38 -8.33 -7.59
C VAL A 99 4.86 -6.93 -7.94
N GLU A 100 3.97 -6.12 -8.51
CA GLU A 100 4.24 -4.73 -8.85
C GLU A 100 3.25 -3.81 -8.17
N THR A 101 3.74 -2.93 -7.31
CA THR A 101 2.93 -1.88 -6.71
C THR A 101 2.61 -0.81 -7.74
N ILE A 102 1.31 -0.64 -8.04
CA ILE A 102 0.78 0.38 -8.95
C ILE A 102 0.63 1.71 -8.23
N LEU A 103 0.09 1.67 -7.01
CA LEU A 103 -0.19 2.84 -6.19
C LEU A 103 -0.07 2.49 -4.71
N THR A 104 0.49 3.42 -3.95
CA THR A 104 0.45 3.39 -2.49
C THR A 104 -0.02 4.74 -1.97
N ALA A 105 -1.00 4.70 -1.08
CA ALA A 105 -1.51 5.80 -0.29
C ALA A 105 -1.65 5.33 1.18
N PRO A 106 -1.91 6.23 2.15
CA PRO A 106 -1.84 5.88 3.58
C PRO A 106 -2.70 4.70 4.03
N THR A 107 -3.84 4.45 3.37
CA THR A 107 -4.79 3.38 3.73
C THR A 107 -5.09 2.45 2.57
N VAL A 108 -4.40 2.58 1.43
CA VAL A 108 -4.61 1.71 0.28
C VAL A 108 -3.32 1.45 -0.49
N ARG A 109 -3.10 0.18 -0.84
CA ARG A 109 -2.05 -0.26 -1.76
C ARG A 109 -2.71 -1.06 -2.88
N ILE A 110 -2.39 -0.69 -4.12
CA ILE A 110 -2.89 -1.39 -5.32
C ILE A 110 -1.70 -2.07 -5.98
N GLU A 111 -1.84 -3.35 -6.25
CA GLU A 111 -0.79 -4.19 -6.85
C GLU A 111 -1.31 -4.95 -8.07
N ARG A 112 -0.41 -5.13 -9.03
CA ARG A 112 -0.53 -6.14 -10.07
C ARG A 112 0.29 -7.34 -9.63
N ILE A 113 -0.33 -8.51 -9.63
CA ILE A 113 0.37 -9.78 -9.39
C ILE A 113 0.31 -10.59 -10.68
N VAL A 114 1.43 -11.20 -11.06
CA VAL A 114 1.50 -12.13 -12.19
C VAL A 114 2.07 -13.46 -11.71
N SER A 115 1.27 -14.51 -11.87
CA SER A 115 1.61 -15.89 -11.54
C SER A 115 1.62 -16.74 -12.82
N HIS A 116 2.36 -17.85 -12.84
CA HIS A 116 2.38 -18.78 -13.98
C HIS A 116 2.61 -20.21 -13.46
N GLY A 117 1.52 -20.87 -13.03
CA GLY A 117 1.60 -22.19 -12.38
C GLY A 117 2.15 -22.16 -10.94
N HIS A 118 2.36 -20.99 -10.36
CA HIS A 118 2.83 -20.86 -8.99
C HIS A 118 1.74 -21.23 -7.97
N ALA A 119 2.19 -21.69 -6.81
CA ALA A 119 1.41 -21.89 -5.61
C ALA A 119 2.27 -21.46 -4.41
N SER A 120 1.61 -21.14 -3.30
CA SER A 120 2.27 -20.85 -2.04
C SER A 120 3.10 -22.06 -1.58
N PRO A 121 4.32 -21.85 -1.03
CA PRO A 121 5.15 -22.94 -0.51
C PRO A 121 4.40 -23.82 0.50
N ASN A 122 4.84 -25.07 0.66
CA ASN A 122 4.24 -25.98 1.63
C ASN A 122 4.35 -25.42 3.06
N GLY A 123 3.25 -25.44 3.81
CA GLY A 123 3.15 -24.89 5.16
C GLY A 123 3.07 -23.36 5.25
N PHE A 124 3.20 -22.64 4.12
CA PHE A 124 3.09 -21.18 4.10
C PHE A 124 1.63 -20.71 4.05
N TRP A 125 1.32 -19.69 4.86
CA TRP A 125 0.06 -18.97 4.91
C TRP A 125 0.34 -17.46 4.93
N TYR A 126 -0.40 -16.70 4.14
CA TYR A 126 -0.50 -15.26 4.29
C TYR A 126 -1.30 -14.93 5.55
N ASP A 127 -0.80 -14.00 6.35
CA ASP A 127 -1.48 -13.41 7.51
C ASP A 127 -1.03 -11.95 7.58
N GLN A 128 -1.91 -11.03 7.18
CA GLN A 128 -1.61 -9.63 6.99
C GLN A 128 -2.52 -8.77 7.85
N SER A 129 -2.02 -7.62 8.31
CA SER A 129 -2.80 -6.65 9.09
C SER A 129 -3.74 -5.78 8.26
N GLU A 130 -3.61 -5.82 6.94
CA GLU A 130 -4.48 -5.12 5.98
C GLU A 130 -5.55 -6.09 5.46
N HIS A 131 -6.75 -5.58 5.16
CA HIS A 131 -7.70 -6.32 4.34
C HIS A 131 -7.18 -6.40 2.91
N GLU A 132 -7.52 -7.46 2.19
CA GLU A 132 -7.18 -7.63 0.78
C GLU A 132 -8.42 -7.91 -0.04
N TRP A 133 -8.70 -7.05 -1.03
CA TRP A 133 -9.65 -7.35 -2.09
C TRP A 133 -8.88 -7.76 -3.34
N VAL A 134 -9.11 -8.97 -3.85
CA VAL A 134 -8.34 -9.53 -4.98
C VAL A 134 -9.26 -10.03 -6.08
N LEU A 135 -8.90 -9.76 -7.33
CA LEU A 135 -9.63 -10.09 -8.56
C LEU A 135 -8.72 -10.80 -9.57
N VAL A 136 -9.20 -11.87 -10.20
CA VAL A 136 -8.54 -12.50 -11.36
C VAL A 136 -8.94 -11.77 -12.64
N LEU A 137 -7.97 -11.11 -13.30
CA LEU A 137 -8.16 -10.41 -14.58
C LEU A 137 -7.89 -11.30 -15.80
N ARG A 138 -7.06 -12.33 -15.64
CA ARG A 138 -6.73 -13.33 -16.66
C ARG A 138 -6.27 -14.62 -15.98
N GLY A 139 -6.51 -15.77 -16.62
CA GLY A 139 -6.13 -17.07 -16.08
C GLY A 139 -7.16 -17.60 -15.10
N SER A 140 -6.71 -18.42 -14.15
CA SER A 140 -7.53 -18.97 -13.08
C SER A 140 -6.65 -19.39 -11.92
N ALA A 141 -7.26 -19.46 -10.74
CA ALA A 141 -6.56 -19.78 -9.52
C ALA A 141 -7.45 -20.50 -8.50
N LYS A 142 -6.82 -21.06 -7.48
CA LYS A 142 -7.49 -21.66 -6.34
C LYS A 142 -6.87 -21.15 -5.05
N LEU A 143 -7.71 -20.59 -4.19
CA LEU A 143 -7.32 -20.15 -2.86
C LEU A 143 -7.81 -21.15 -1.82
N ARG A 144 -7.09 -21.24 -0.70
CA ARG A 144 -7.54 -21.92 0.52
C ARG A 144 -7.44 -20.98 1.70
N PHE A 145 -8.45 -21.02 2.56
CA PHE A 145 -8.50 -20.29 3.83
C PHE A 145 -8.24 -21.25 4.99
N GLU A 146 -7.61 -20.77 6.06
CA GLU A 146 -7.33 -21.61 7.24
C GLU A 146 -8.64 -22.08 7.87
N GLY A 147 -8.75 -23.38 8.11
CA GLY A 147 -9.96 -23.99 8.67
C GLY A 147 -11.03 -24.36 7.63
N ASP A 148 -10.86 -23.98 6.36
CA ASP A 148 -11.74 -24.44 5.28
C ASP A 148 -11.10 -25.60 4.51
N GLU A 149 -11.87 -26.68 4.33
CA GLU A 149 -11.43 -27.83 3.54
C GLU A 149 -11.57 -27.56 2.04
N GLN A 150 -12.53 -26.71 1.67
CA GLN A 150 -12.84 -26.41 0.27
C GLN A 150 -11.87 -25.38 -0.31
N LEU A 151 -11.60 -25.55 -1.60
CA LEU A 151 -10.86 -24.56 -2.37
C LEU A 151 -11.83 -23.55 -2.97
N LEU A 152 -11.54 -22.27 -2.80
CA LEU A 152 -12.20 -21.22 -3.56
C LEU A 152 -11.57 -21.16 -4.95
N GLU A 153 -12.29 -21.67 -5.94
CA GLU A 153 -11.89 -21.55 -7.35
C GLU A 153 -12.26 -20.16 -7.88
N MET A 154 -11.30 -19.49 -8.52
CA MET A 154 -11.43 -18.15 -9.07
C MET A 154 -11.09 -18.15 -10.57
N ASN A 155 -12.06 -17.72 -11.37
CA ASN A 155 -11.94 -17.52 -12.81
C ASN A 155 -11.90 -16.02 -13.14
N VAL A 156 -11.70 -15.71 -14.42
CA VAL A 156 -11.69 -14.32 -14.90
C VAL A 156 -12.97 -13.60 -14.50
N GLY A 157 -12.81 -12.49 -13.77
CA GLY A 157 -13.91 -11.68 -13.25
C GLY A 157 -14.28 -11.99 -11.80
N ASP A 158 -13.84 -13.13 -11.25
CA ASP A 158 -14.11 -13.49 -9.86
C ASP A 158 -13.20 -12.70 -8.92
N PHE A 159 -13.80 -12.23 -7.82
CA PHE A 159 -13.10 -11.50 -6.76
C PHE A 159 -13.50 -11.99 -5.38
N VAL A 160 -12.65 -11.77 -4.40
CA VAL A 160 -12.92 -12.05 -2.99
C VAL A 160 -12.34 -10.93 -2.11
N ASN A 161 -13.04 -10.63 -1.02
CA ASN A 161 -12.50 -9.80 0.04
C ASN A 161 -12.02 -10.71 1.17
N ILE A 162 -10.77 -10.56 1.56
CA ILE A 162 -10.06 -11.30 2.59
C ILE A 162 -9.82 -10.33 3.75
N PRO A 163 -10.58 -10.43 4.86
CA PRO A 163 -10.39 -9.55 5.99
C PRO A 163 -8.98 -9.68 6.60
N ALA A 164 -8.49 -8.61 7.22
CA ALA A 164 -7.24 -8.61 7.98
C ALA A 164 -7.17 -9.83 8.93
N HIS A 165 -5.99 -10.44 9.01
CA HIS A 165 -5.70 -11.66 9.77
C HIS A 165 -6.48 -12.91 9.36
N THR A 166 -7.15 -12.90 8.20
CA THR A 166 -7.71 -14.12 7.62
C THR A 166 -6.59 -14.88 6.91
N LYS A 167 -6.12 -15.96 7.53
CA LYS A 167 -5.07 -16.77 6.94
C LYS A 167 -5.54 -17.42 5.64
N HIS A 168 -4.77 -17.22 4.58
CA HIS A 168 -5.06 -17.77 3.26
C HIS A 168 -3.80 -18.16 2.51
N ARG A 169 -3.93 -18.96 1.45
CA ARG A 169 -2.83 -19.35 0.56
C ARG A 169 -3.32 -19.60 -0.86
N VAL A 170 -2.43 -19.43 -1.82
CA VAL A 170 -2.67 -19.80 -3.22
C VAL A 170 -2.30 -21.27 -3.37
N GLU A 171 -3.27 -22.13 -3.60
CA GLU A 171 -3.03 -23.57 -3.79
C GLU A 171 -2.66 -23.88 -5.24
N TRP A 172 -3.12 -23.06 -6.19
CA TRP A 172 -2.89 -23.28 -7.61
C TRP A 172 -3.15 -22.03 -8.45
N THR A 173 -2.39 -21.87 -9.53
CA THR A 173 -2.68 -20.97 -10.65
C THR A 173 -2.52 -21.73 -11.97
N THR A 174 -3.21 -21.31 -13.04
CA THR A 174 -3.08 -22.02 -14.33
C THR A 174 -1.64 -22.02 -14.82
N PRO A 175 -1.08 -23.18 -15.24
CA PRO A 175 0.27 -23.27 -15.77
C PRO A 175 0.34 -22.99 -17.28
N ASP A 176 -0.81 -22.92 -17.98
CA ASP A 176 -0.85 -22.81 -19.44
C ASP A 176 -0.75 -21.35 -19.93
N GLN A 177 -0.98 -20.40 -19.03
CA GLN A 177 -0.87 -18.97 -19.29
C GLN A 177 -0.61 -18.19 -18.00
N ALA A 178 -0.21 -16.93 -18.13
CA ALA A 178 -0.13 -16.02 -16.99
C ALA A 178 -1.50 -15.84 -16.33
N THR A 179 -1.54 -16.01 -15.01
CA THR A 179 -2.64 -15.55 -14.16
C THR A 179 -2.32 -14.13 -13.72
N VAL A 180 -3.17 -13.17 -14.10
CA VAL A 180 -2.98 -11.74 -13.79
C VAL A 180 -4.02 -11.33 -12.77
N TRP A 181 -3.57 -10.74 -11.68
CA TRP A 181 -4.41 -10.31 -10.57
C TRP A 181 -4.39 -8.79 -10.41
N LEU A 182 -5.50 -8.26 -9.92
CA LEU A 182 -5.55 -6.95 -9.27
C LEU A 182 -5.78 -7.18 -7.78
N ALA A 183 -4.81 -6.79 -6.96
CA ALA A 183 -4.92 -6.82 -5.51
C ALA A 183 -5.02 -5.39 -4.96
N ILE A 184 -5.97 -5.17 -4.06
CA ILE A 184 -6.18 -3.91 -3.36
C ILE A 184 -6.10 -4.23 -1.87
N HIS A 185 -5.01 -3.82 -1.23
CA HIS A 185 -4.89 -3.87 0.22
C HIS A 185 -5.41 -2.57 0.81
N TYR A 186 -6.22 -2.66 1.86
CA TYR A 186 -6.77 -1.50 2.53
C TYR A 186 -6.89 -1.69 4.04
N SER A 187 -6.93 -0.58 4.76
CA SER A 187 -7.20 -0.53 6.21
C SER A 187 -8.46 0.28 6.48
N ASP A 188 -9.15 -0.03 7.57
CA ASP A 188 -10.30 0.73 8.08
C ASP A 188 -9.94 2.16 8.51
#